data_AF-A0A4Y2J7I8-F1
#
_entry.id   AF-A0A4Y2J7I8-F1
#
_cell.length_a   1.000
_cell.length_b   1.000
_cell.length_c   1.000
_cell.angle_alpha   90.00
_cell.angle_beta   90.00
_cell.angle_gamma   90.00
#
_symmetry.space_group_name_H-M   'P 1'
#
loop_
_entity.id
_entity.type
_entity.pdbx_description
1 polymer ?
#
loop_
_entity_poly.entity_id
_entity_poly.type
_entity_poly.pdbx_seq_one_letter_code
_entity_poly.pdbx_strand_id
1 'polypeptide(L)'
;MPKRKRGITGDAASRREAIRKRERRVVETEEERSRQLSTMAQRGQGRRAEETEEQRNSRLSDMAQRGQERRAEETEEQRNRRLAVMGQCSQQRRAEETEEQRNSRLAVMAQRGQRRRAEETDEQRNSQLAVMGQRRQQRRAEETEEQRNIRGVTEF
;
A
#
# COMPACT_ATOMS: atom_id res chain seq x y z
N MET A 1 -0.69 42.76 -33.21
CA MET A 1 -0.77 41.41 -33.82
C MET A 1 -1.89 40.61 -33.14
N PRO A 2 -2.97 40.21 -33.83
CA PRO A 2 -4.05 39.42 -33.21
C PRO A 2 -3.68 37.93 -33.14
N LYS A 3 -3.82 37.32 -31.97
CA LYS A 3 -3.53 35.88 -31.75
C LYS A 3 -4.63 35.02 -32.42
N ARG A 4 -4.20 34.05 -33.23
CA ARG A 4 -5.07 33.09 -33.94
C ARG A 4 -5.81 32.23 -32.91
N LYS A 5 -7.15 32.27 -32.90
CA LYS A 5 -7.98 31.34 -32.13
C LYS A 5 -7.78 29.93 -32.69
N ARG A 6 -7.21 29.02 -31.88
CA ARG A 6 -7.03 27.61 -32.21
C ARG A 6 -8.44 26.98 -32.25
N GLY A 7 -8.86 26.58 -33.45
CA GLY A 7 -10.24 26.23 -33.76
C GLY A 7 -10.78 25.01 -33.01
N ILE A 8 -12.06 25.11 -32.64
CA ILE A 8 -12.93 24.09 -32.04
C ILE A 8 -13.28 22.97 -33.08
N THR A 9 -12.75 23.05 -34.30
CA THR A 9 -13.08 22.21 -35.46
C THR A 9 -12.27 20.92 -35.59
N GLY A 10 -11.28 20.68 -34.73
CA GLY A 10 -10.54 19.40 -34.70
C GLY A 10 -11.30 18.22 -34.06
N ASP A 11 -12.51 18.47 -33.54
CA ASP A 11 -13.13 17.58 -32.54
C ASP A 11 -14.32 16.75 -33.07
N ALA A 12 -14.97 17.13 -34.17
CA ALA A 12 -16.17 16.42 -34.63
C ALA A 12 -15.88 14.99 -35.12
N ALA A 13 -14.77 14.78 -35.84
CA ALA A 13 -14.37 13.46 -36.33
C ALA A 13 -13.87 12.55 -35.21
N SER A 14 -13.01 13.08 -34.31
CA SER A 14 -12.53 12.34 -33.14
C SER A 14 -13.66 11.98 -32.18
N ARG A 15 -14.64 12.86 -31.99
CA ARG A 15 -15.84 12.58 -31.20
C ARG A 15 -16.70 11.48 -31.82
N ARG A 16 -16.93 11.52 -33.15
CA ARG A 16 -17.64 10.43 -33.87
C ARG A 16 -16.90 9.10 -33.76
N GLU A 17 -15.57 9.11 -33.84
CA GLU A 17 -14.76 7.90 -33.67
C GLU A 17 -14.81 7.35 -32.23
N ALA A 18 -14.77 8.22 -31.22
CA ALA A 18 -14.91 7.83 -29.82
C ALA A 18 -16.29 7.20 -29.53
N ILE A 19 -17.36 7.76 -30.11
CA ILE A 19 -18.72 7.21 -30.02
C ILE A 19 -18.76 5.82 -30.66
N ARG A 20 -18.28 5.66 -31.89
CA ARG A 20 -18.23 4.36 -32.58
C ARG A 20 -17.42 3.31 -31.80
N LYS A 21 -16.29 3.71 -31.20
CA LYS A 21 -15.48 2.83 -30.35
C LYS A 21 -16.24 2.40 -29.09
N ARG A 22 -17.02 3.30 -28.49
CA ARG A 22 -17.85 2.99 -27.31
C ARG A 22 -19.00 2.07 -27.66
N GLU A 23 -19.71 2.32 -28.77
CA GLU A 23 -20.81 1.47 -29.25
C GLU A 23 -20.33 0.04 -29.52
N ARG A 24 -19.16 -0.12 -30.17
CA ARG A 24 -18.54 -1.43 -30.36
C ARG A 24 -18.28 -2.17 -29.04
N ARG A 25 -17.81 -1.45 -28.01
CA ARG A 25 -17.57 -2.03 -26.67
C ARG A 25 -18.85 -2.33 -25.86
N VAL A 26 -19.98 -1.74 -26.23
CA VAL A 26 -21.26 -2.01 -25.55
C VAL A 26 -21.89 -3.28 -26.09
N VAL A 27 -21.69 -3.56 -27.39
CA VAL A 27 -22.29 -4.72 -28.07
C VAL A 27 -21.36 -5.94 -28.12
N GLU A 28 -20.07 -5.78 -27.74
CA GLU A 28 -19.10 -6.87 -27.77
C GLU A 28 -19.49 -8.02 -26.83
N THR A 29 -19.23 -9.25 -27.28
CA THR A 29 -19.41 -10.44 -26.45
C THR A 29 -18.29 -10.54 -25.41
N GLU A 30 -18.52 -11.34 -24.35
CA GLU A 30 -17.50 -11.57 -23.33
C GLU A 30 -16.22 -12.23 -23.91
N GLU A 31 -16.36 -13.11 -24.90
CA GLU A 31 -15.22 -13.70 -25.59
C GLU A 31 -14.43 -12.68 -26.40
N GLU A 32 -15.10 -11.80 -27.14
CA GLU A 32 -14.45 -10.75 -27.92
C GLU A 32 -13.74 -9.75 -27.02
N ARG A 33 -14.38 -9.34 -25.92
CA ARG A 33 -13.78 -8.49 -24.89
C ARG A 33 -12.56 -9.15 -24.27
N SER A 34 -12.65 -10.43 -23.93
CA SER A 34 -11.55 -11.20 -23.33
C SER A 34 -10.36 -11.31 -24.28
N ARG A 35 -10.60 -11.63 -25.56
CA ARG A 35 -9.55 -11.66 -26.59
C ARG A 35 -8.90 -10.28 -26.75
N GLN A 36 -9.68 -9.22 -26.83
CA GLN A 36 -9.16 -7.85 -26.95
C GLN A 36 -8.29 -7.45 -25.76
N LEU A 37 -8.77 -7.69 -24.53
CA LEU A 37 -8.02 -7.41 -23.31
C LEU A 37 -6.73 -8.23 -23.24
N SER A 38 -6.77 -9.50 -23.64
CA SER A 38 -5.60 -10.39 -23.71
C SER A 38 -4.54 -9.84 -24.67
N THR A 39 -4.93 -9.46 -25.90
CA THR A 39 -4.01 -8.85 -26.87
C THR A 39 -3.39 -7.55 -26.35
N MET A 40 -4.17 -6.70 -25.66
CA MET A 40 -3.66 -5.47 -25.05
C MET A 40 -2.69 -5.75 -23.90
N ALA A 41 -2.97 -6.76 -23.08
CA ALA A 41 -2.10 -7.19 -22.00
C ALA A 41 -0.75 -7.73 -22.52
N GLN A 42 -0.79 -8.59 -23.55
CA GLN A 42 0.41 -9.13 -24.21
C GLN A 42 1.28 -8.01 -24.80
N ARG A 43 0.67 -7.07 -25.56
CA ARG A 43 1.39 -5.91 -26.09
C ARG A 43 1.94 -5.01 -24.99
N GLY A 44 1.24 -4.91 -23.86
CA GLY A 44 1.72 -4.20 -22.67
C GLY A 44 2.94 -4.88 -22.04
N GLN A 45 2.95 -6.20 -21.97
CA GLN A 45 4.08 -6.99 -21.47
C GLN A 45 5.30 -6.88 -22.40
N GLY A 46 5.10 -7.02 -23.72
CA GLY A 46 6.19 -6.86 -24.70
C GLY A 46 6.88 -5.50 -24.58
N ARG A 47 6.10 -4.41 -24.53
CA ARG A 47 6.65 -3.06 -24.32
C ARG A 47 7.44 -2.94 -23.02
N ARG A 48 6.99 -3.56 -21.93
CA ARG A 48 7.71 -3.55 -20.64
C ARG A 48 8.97 -4.39 -20.64
N ALA A 49 9.03 -5.45 -21.44
CA ALA A 49 10.22 -6.29 -21.58
C ALA A 49 11.32 -5.58 -22.38
N GLU A 50 10.93 -4.69 -23.29
CA GLU A 50 11.84 -3.89 -24.13
C GLU A 50 12.23 -2.54 -23.50
N GLU A 51 11.68 -2.19 -22.33
CA GLU A 51 12.01 -0.93 -21.64
C GLU A 51 13.49 -0.90 -21.21
N THR A 52 14.17 0.22 -21.47
CA THR A 52 15.46 0.49 -20.84
C THR A 52 15.27 0.78 -19.34
N GLU A 53 16.33 0.64 -18.54
CA GLU A 53 16.27 0.96 -17.11
C GLU A 53 15.84 2.41 -16.84
N GLU A 54 16.27 3.37 -17.67
CA GLU A 54 15.83 4.77 -17.56
C GLU A 54 14.34 4.93 -17.83
N GLN A 55 13.82 4.31 -18.89
CA GLN A 55 12.39 4.33 -19.23
C GLN A 55 11.55 3.67 -18.13
N ARG A 56 12.02 2.54 -17.61
CA ARG A 56 11.39 1.82 -16.50
C ARG A 56 11.35 2.68 -15.25
N ASN A 57 12.46 3.31 -14.88
CA ASN A 57 12.54 4.18 -13.70
C ASN A 57 11.65 5.41 -13.85
N SER A 58 11.62 6.06 -15.02
CA SER A 58 10.70 7.16 -15.30
C SER A 58 9.24 6.72 -15.14
N ARG A 59 8.86 5.57 -15.73
CA ARG A 59 7.50 5.03 -15.62
C ARG A 59 7.12 4.68 -14.17
N LEU A 60 8.04 4.07 -13.41
CA LEU A 60 7.81 3.76 -11.99
C LEU A 60 7.67 5.03 -11.15
N SER A 61 8.47 6.05 -11.44
CA SER A 61 8.39 7.37 -10.79
C SER A 61 7.04 8.03 -11.05
N ASP A 62 6.59 8.10 -12.31
CA ASP A 62 5.29 8.68 -12.67
C ASP A 62 4.12 7.94 -12.00
N MET A 63 4.18 6.60 -11.93
CA MET A 63 3.18 5.81 -11.22
C MET A 63 3.20 6.03 -9.71
N ALA A 64 4.38 6.19 -9.11
CA ALA A 64 4.53 6.52 -7.70
C ALA A 64 3.95 7.90 -7.40
N GLN A 65 4.27 8.91 -8.22
CA GLN A 65 3.74 10.27 -8.09
C GLN A 65 2.21 10.29 -8.17
N ARG A 66 1.62 9.71 -9.23
CA ARG A 66 0.16 9.58 -9.35
C ARG A 66 -0.47 8.77 -8.22
N GLY A 67 0.28 7.84 -7.63
CA GLY A 67 -0.11 7.11 -6.44
C GLY A 67 -0.20 8.01 -5.21
N GLN A 68 0.74 8.94 -5.04
CA GLN A 68 0.72 9.91 -3.95
C GLN A 68 -0.37 10.97 -4.14
N GLU A 69 -0.53 11.50 -5.36
CA GLU A 69 -1.60 12.46 -5.68
C GLU A 69 -2.97 11.88 -5.33
N ARG A 70 -3.27 10.65 -5.77
CA ARG A 70 -4.52 9.97 -5.43
C ARG A 70 -4.70 9.76 -3.93
N ARG A 71 -3.64 9.47 -3.18
CA ARG A 71 -3.71 9.31 -1.71
C ARG A 71 -3.88 10.64 -0.98
N ALA A 72 -3.34 11.72 -1.51
CA ALA A 72 -3.51 13.06 -0.96
C ALA A 72 -4.94 13.57 -1.14
N GLU A 73 -5.61 13.14 -2.20
CA GLU A 73 -7.02 13.46 -2.50
C GLU A 73 -8.04 12.49 -1.85
N GLU A 74 -7.58 11.45 -1.14
CA GLU A 74 -8.48 10.49 -0.47
C GLU A 74 -9.29 11.17 0.64
N THR A 75 -10.59 10.88 0.70
CA THR A 75 -11.38 11.18 1.90
C THR A 75 -11.00 10.23 3.04
N GLU A 76 -11.26 10.63 4.29
CA GLU A 76 -11.02 9.78 5.46
C GLU A 76 -11.73 8.41 5.35
N GLU A 77 -12.94 8.37 4.78
CA GLU A 77 -13.65 7.11 4.55
C GLU A 77 -12.93 6.23 3.51
N GLN A 78 -12.50 6.80 2.38
CA GLN A 78 -11.74 6.07 1.37
C GLN A 78 -10.42 5.55 1.91
N ARG A 79 -9.72 6.37 2.70
CA ARG A 79 -8.48 6.00 3.39
C ARG A 79 -8.71 4.84 4.36
N ASN A 80 -9.75 4.92 5.18
CA ASN A 80 -10.09 3.86 6.14
C ASN A 80 -10.45 2.54 5.44
N ARG A 81 -11.26 2.59 4.37
CA ARG A 81 -11.54 1.40 3.55
C ARG A 81 -10.27 0.81 2.95
N ARG A 82 -9.38 1.64 2.39
CA ARG A 82 -8.10 1.18 1.83
C ARG A 82 -7.21 0.53 2.88
N LEU A 83 -7.09 1.13 4.08
CA LEU A 83 -6.32 0.58 5.19
C LEU A 83 -6.92 -0.74 5.69
N ALA A 84 -8.25 -0.84 5.77
CA ALA A 84 -8.93 -2.07 6.15
C ALA A 84 -8.63 -3.21 5.16
N VAL A 85 -8.75 -2.97 3.86
CA VAL A 85 -8.44 -3.97 2.82
C VAL A 85 -6.97 -4.39 2.90
N MET A 86 -6.03 -3.44 3.01
CA MET A 86 -4.60 -3.78 3.16
C MET A 86 -4.32 -4.59 4.44
N GLY A 87 -5.00 -4.26 5.54
CA GLY A 87 -4.91 -4.99 6.80
C GLY A 87 -5.40 -6.44 6.67
N GLN A 88 -6.56 -6.64 6.06
CA GLN A 88 -7.14 -7.97 5.78
C GLN A 88 -6.21 -8.79 4.88
N CYS A 89 -5.75 -8.24 3.75
CA CYS A 89 -4.82 -8.95 2.87
C CYS A 89 -3.51 -9.31 3.59
N SER A 90 -2.99 -8.43 4.45
CA SER A 90 -1.79 -8.74 5.24
C SER A 90 -2.05 -9.85 6.27
N GLN A 91 -3.23 -9.92 6.86
CA GLN A 91 -3.58 -10.99 7.80
C GLN A 91 -3.72 -12.33 7.07
N GLN A 92 -4.43 -12.34 5.93
CA GLN A 92 -4.56 -13.53 5.09
C GLN A 92 -3.18 -14.07 4.67
N ARG A 93 -2.31 -13.19 4.15
CA ARG A 93 -0.94 -13.58 3.78
C ARG A 93 -0.15 -14.17 4.96
N ARG A 94 -0.34 -13.65 6.18
CA ARG A 94 0.33 -14.18 7.39
C ARG A 94 -0.26 -15.51 7.86
N ALA A 95 -1.54 -15.75 7.60
CA ALA A 95 -2.18 -17.03 7.90
C ALA A 95 -1.72 -18.14 6.94
N GLU A 96 -1.37 -17.77 5.71
CA GLU A 96 -0.86 -18.67 4.67
C GLU A 96 0.69 -18.81 4.69
N GLU A 97 1.40 -18.13 5.61
CA GLU A 97 2.87 -18.24 5.74
C GLU A 97 3.29 -19.64 6.19
N THR A 98 4.33 -20.19 5.55
CA THR A 98 5.02 -21.37 6.09
C THR A 98 5.82 -21.01 7.35
N GLU A 99 6.18 -22.00 8.18
CA GLU A 99 6.97 -21.75 9.38
C GLU A 99 8.32 -21.09 9.07
N GLU A 100 8.99 -21.50 7.99
CA GLU A 100 10.24 -20.90 7.53
C GLU A 100 10.05 -19.42 7.13
N GLN A 101 8.99 -19.11 6.38
CA GLN A 101 8.67 -17.73 5.98
C GLN A 101 8.35 -16.87 7.21
N ARG A 102 7.60 -17.41 8.17
CA ARG A 102 7.30 -16.74 9.44
C ARG A 102 8.56 -16.46 10.25
N ASN A 103 9.45 -17.46 10.39
CA ASN A 103 10.70 -17.34 11.14
C ASN A 103 11.64 -16.32 10.48
N SER A 104 11.78 -16.37 9.15
CA SER A 104 12.54 -15.37 8.39
C SER A 104 11.98 -13.96 8.58
N ARG A 105 10.66 -13.78 8.48
CA ARG A 105 10.00 -12.48 8.73
C ARG A 105 10.25 -11.97 10.15
N LEU A 106 10.13 -12.84 11.17
CA LEU A 106 10.38 -12.48 12.57
C LEU A 106 11.84 -12.09 12.79
N ALA A 107 12.79 -12.82 12.20
CA ALA A 107 14.22 -12.50 12.26
C ALA A 107 14.52 -11.11 11.67
N VAL A 108 13.98 -10.81 10.48
CA VAL A 108 14.14 -9.49 9.84
C VAL A 108 13.53 -8.37 10.70
N MET A 109 12.35 -8.60 11.29
CA MET A 109 11.73 -7.62 12.19
C MET A 109 12.54 -7.40 13.47
N ALA A 110 13.09 -8.47 14.06
CA ALA A 110 13.94 -8.39 15.24
C ALA A 110 15.23 -7.61 14.93
N GLN A 111 15.91 -7.94 13.83
CA GLN A 111 17.11 -7.23 13.38
C GLN A 111 16.83 -5.73 13.14
N ARG A 112 15.75 -5.41 12.43
CA ARG A 112 15.33 -4.01 12.22
C ARG A 112 15.01 -3.31 13.54
N GLY A 113 14.42 -4.02 14.50
CA GLY A 113 14.16 -3.51 15.84
C GLY A 113 15.45 -3.17 16.60
N GLN A 114 16.45 -4.06 16.56
CA GLN A 114 17.75 -3.81 17.18
C GLN A 114 18.47 -2.64 16.53
N ARG A 115 18.46 -2.56 15.20
CA ARG A 115 19.05 -1.43 14.46
C ARG A 115 18.42 -0.10 14.89
N ARG A 116 17.08 -0.02 15.00
CA ARG A 116 16.41 1.20 15.47
C ARG A 116 16.82 1.58 16.89
N ARG A 117 17.00 0.61 17.79
CA ARG A 117 17.44 0.87 19.18
C ARG A 117 18.89 1.35 19.23
N ALA A 118 19.74 0.86 18.33
CA ALA A 118 21.14 1.30 18.25
C ALA A 118 21.28 2.71 17.68
N GLU A 119 20.35 3.13 16.81
CA GLU A 119 20.30 4.45 16.18
C GLU A 119 19.45 5.47 16.98
N GLU A 120 18.89 5.08 18.13
CA GLU A 120 18.00 5.91 18.94
C GLU A 120 18.76 6.98 19.76
N THR A 121 18.20 8.19 19.86
CA THR A 121 18.77 9.24 20.72
C THR A 121 18.44 9.01 22.20
N ASP A 122 19.22 9.58 23.12
CA ASP A 122 18.95 9.43 24.56
C ASP A 122 17.55 9.94 24.97
N GLU A 123 17.07 11.01 24.35
CA GLU A 123 15.71 11.53 24.58
C GLU A 123 14.62 10.54 24.15
N GLN A 124 14.80 9.92 22.97
CA GLN A 124 13.89 8.92 22.46
C GLN A 124 13.88 7.68 23.38
N ARG A 125 15.07 7.22 23.79
CA ARG A 125 15.23 6.09 24.71
C ARG A 125 14.58 6.36 26.06
N ASN A 126 14.79 7.54 26.63
CA ASN A 126 14.20 7.93 27.91
C ASN A 126 12.67 8.02 27.81
N SER A 127 12.15 8.58 26.70
CA SER A 127 10.72 8.62 26.43
C SER A 127 10.12 7.22 26.29
N GLN A 128 10.78 6.32 25.57
CA GLN A 128 10.35 4.93 25.42
C GLN A 128 10.32 4.20 26.78
N LEU A 129 11.37 4.33 27.58
CA LEU A 129 11.46 3.72 28.90
C LEU A 129 10.38 4.26 29.85
N ALA A 130 10.09 5.57 29.80
CA ALA A 130 9.02 6.18 30.57
C ALA A 130 7.65 5.59 30.19
N VAL A 131 7.35 5.46 28.89
CA VAL A 131 6.11 4.83 28.41
C VAL A 131 6.01 3.36 28.86
N MET A 132 7.09 2.59 28.78
CA MET A 132 7.11 1.20 29.25
C MET A 132 6.91 1.11 30.77
N GLY A 133 7.54 2.00 31.53
CA GLY A 133 7.38 2.12 32.97
C GLY A 133 5.94 2.43 33.36
N GLN A 134 5.33 3.45 32.73
CA GLN A 134 3.92 3.80 32.94
C GLN A 134 2.99 2.63 32.63
N ARG A 135 3.17 1.95 31.49
CA ARG A 135 2.39 0.76 31.14
C ARG A 135 2.55 -0.37 32.15
N ARG A 136 3.76 -0.55 32.72
CA ARG A 136 3.99 -1.55 33.78
C ARG A 136 3.24 -1.18 35.06
N GLN A 137 3.25 0.09 35.45
CA GLN A 137 2.50 0.54 36.63
C GLN A 137 0.98 0.44 36.44
N GLN A 138 0.46 0.75 35.25
CA GLN A 138 -0.95 0.55 34.92
C GLN A 138 -1.37 -0.92 35.05
N ARG A 139 -0.59 -1.84 34.46
CA ARG A 139 -0.86 -3.29 34.62
C ARG A 139 -0.87 -3.71 36.09
N ARG A 140 0.07 -3.22 36.89
CA ARG A 140 0.12 -3.50 38.35
C ARG A 140 -1.09 -2.95 39.11
N ALA A 141 -1.59 -1.79 38.71
CA ALA A 141 -2.79 -1.21 39.31
C ALA A 141 -4.05 -2.03 38.96
N GLU A 142 -4.10 -2.60 37.76
CA GLU A 142 -5.20 -3.43 37.23
C GLU A 142 -5.11 -4.92 37.64
N GLU A 143 -4.03 -5.36 38.28
CA GLU A 143 -3.89 -6.73 38.79
C GLU A 143 -4.95 -7.05 39.85
N THR A 144 -5.56 -8.23 39.73
CA THR A 144 -6.47 -8.79 40.74
C THR A 144 -5.72 -9.21 42.01
N GLU A 145 -6.42 -9.34 43.14
CA GLU A 145 -5.78 -9.78 44.41
C GLU A 145 -5.10 -11.14 44.30
N GLU A 146 -5.66 -12.09 43.54
CA GLU A 146 -5.03 -13.40 43.28
C GLU A 146 -3.71 -13.26 42.52
N GLN A 147 -3.65 -12.39 41.51
CA GLN A 147 -2.42 -12.12 40.74
C GLN A 147 -1.36 -11.41 41.59
N ARG A 148 -1.79 -10.51 42.48
CA ARG A 148 -0.90 -9.83 43.44
C ARG A 148 -0.31 -10.81 44.45
N ASN A 149 -1.11 -11.75 44.97
CA ASN A 149 -0.64 -12.77 45.91
C ASN A 149 0.36 -13.73 45.26
N ILE A 150 0.10 -14.21 44.04
CA ILE A 150 1.05 -15.07 43.30
C ILE A 150 2.39 -14.36 43.07
N ARG A 151 2.36 -13.07 42.68
CA ARG A 151 3.60 -12.29 42.53
C ARG A 151 4.34 -12.11 43.85
N GLY A 152 3.63 -11.79 44.94
CA GLY A 152 4.22 -11.61 46.27
C GLY A 152 4.87 -12.88 46.83
N VAL A 153 4.37 -14.06 46.46
CA VAL A 153 4.97 -15.36 46.81
C VAL A 153 6.27 -15.62 46.03
N THR A 154 6.41 -15.09 44.81
CA THR A 154 7.62 -15.25 43.98
C THR A 154 8.72 -14.19 44.23
N GLU A 155 8.47 -13.20 45.09
CA GLU A 155 9.43 -12.13 45.42
C GLU A 155 10.19 -12.37 46.75
N PHE A 156 10.10 -13.57 47.34
CA PHE A 156 10.88 -14.03 48.50
C PHE A 156 11.95 -15.07 48.13
#